data_AF-A0A4R0N8P5-F1
#
_entry.id   AF-A0A4R0N8P5-F1
#
_cell.length_a   1.000
_cell.length_b   1.000
_cell.length_c   1.000
_cell.angle_alpha   90.00
_cell.angle_beta   90.00
_cell.angle_gamma   90.00
#
_symmetry.space_group_name_H-M   'P 1'
#
loop_
_entity.id
_entity.type
_entity.pdbx_description
1 polymer ?
#
loop_
_entity_poly.entity_id
_entity_poly.type
_entity_poly.pdbx_seq_one_letter_code
_entity_poly.pdbx_strand_id
1 'polypeptide(L)'
;MELEICGNKMKRNVIVIALQILFCFVLSCSEGKTVYNHQNNIEDLGDNYYFLGDGRESQILKNLKPSGRSRFGKTIIPAEVLRYNFDEHYIIAETREIAEGRLRYWIIRKNTILDSIQSIDSLSFYSKIDSLGMSLKVR
;
A
#
# COMPACT_ATOMS: atom_id res chain seq x y z
N MET A 1 -26.79 -6.53 62.26
CA MET A 1 -25.47 -6.32 61.62
C MET A 1 -25.42 -7.14 60.33
N GLU A 2 -26.33 -6.91 59.39
CA GLU A 2 -26.45 -7.72 58.15
C GLU A 2 -26.59 -6.88 56.87
N LEU A 3 -26.75 -5.55 57.00
CA LEU A 3 -26.96 -4.66 55.84
C LEU A 3 -25.67 -4.17 55.18
N GLU A 4 -24.50 -4.29 55.84
CA GLU A 4 -23.22 -3.83 55.27
C GLU A 4 -22.58 -4.81 54.28
N ILE A 5 -22.95 -6.09 54.31
CA ILE A 5 -22.28 -7.12 53.51
C ILE A 5 -22.75 -7.10 52.04
N CYS A 6 -23.98 -6.61 51.77
CA CYS A 6 -24.56 -6.62 50.43
C CYS A 6 -24.00 -5.51 49.52
N GLY A 7 -23.69 -4.33 50.07
CA GLY A 7 -23.16 -3.20 49.30
C GLY A 7 -21.75 -3.44 48.74
N ASN A 8 -20.93 -4.24 49.43
CA ASN A 8 -19.53 -4.47 49.04
C ASN A 8 -19.41 -5.49 47.88
N LYS A 9 -20.36 -6.42 47.77
CA LYS A 9 -20.40 -7.43 46.70
C LYS A 9 -20.80 -6.81 45.35
N MET A 10 -21.69 -5.82 45.38
CA MET A 10 -22.18 -5.12 44.19
C MET A 10 -21.11 -4.20 43.56
N LYS A 11 -20.37 -3.45 44.39
CA LYS A 11 -19.26 -2.59 43.93
C LYS A 11 -18.12 -3.38 43.28
N ARG A 12 -17.84 -4.58 43.80
CA ARG A 12 -16.78 -5.46 43.28
C ARG A 12 -17.10 -5.98 41.87
N ASN A 13 -18.36 -6.29 41.58
CA ASN A 13 -18.79 -6.73 40.25
C ASN A 13 -18.73 -5.60 39.21
N VAL A 14 -19.08 -4.36 39.61
CA VAL A 14 -18.98 -3.20 38.72
C VAL A 14 -17.52 -2.89 38.35
N ILE A 15 -16.59 -3.02 39.31
CA ILE A 15 -15.15 -2.82 39.06
C ILE A 15 -14.60 -3.90 38.12
N VAL A 16 -15.01 -5.16 38.27
CA VAL A 16 -14.58 -6.27 37.40
C VAL A 16 -15.08 -6.07 35.96
N ILE A 17 -16.33 -5.65 35.79
CA ILE A 17 -16.91 -5.36 34.47
C ILE A 17 -16.21 -4.15 33.83
N ALA A 18 -15.94 -3.09 34.61
CA ALA A 18 -15.19 -1.93 34.12
C ALA A 18 -13.76 -2.29 33.70
N LEU A 19 -13.07 -3.17 34.44
CA LEU A 19 -11.75 -3.68 34.05
C LEU A 19 -11.80 -4.52 32.77
N GLN A 20 -12.83 -5.35 32.58
CA GLN A 20 -13.02 -6.15 31.36
C GLN A 20 -13.29 -5.28 30.13
N ILE A 21 -14.14 -4.25 30.27
CA ILE A 21 -14.42 -3.31 29.18
C ILE A 21 -13.16 -2.52 28.80
N LEU A 22 -12.38 -2.07 29.79
CA LEU A 22 -11.10 -1.40 29.56
C LEU A 22 -10.11 -2.31 28.81
N PHE A 23 -10.05 -3.60 29.16
CA PHE A 23 -9.20 -4.58 28.49
C PHE A 23 -9.62 -4.82 27.02
N CYS A 24 -10.92 -4.82 26.72
CA CYS A 24 -11.43 -4.93 25.34
C CYS A 24 -11.08 -3.71 24.47
N PHE A 25 -11.03 -2.51 25.05
CA PHE A 25 -10.65 -1.29 24.32
C PHE A 25 -9.16 -1.25 23.97
N VAL A 26 -8.28 -1.79 24.82
CA VAL A 26 -6.82 -1.81 24.57
C VAL A 26 -6.43 -2.81 23.48
N LEU A 27 -7.21 -3.88 23.29
CA LEU A 27 -6.94 -4.90 22.27
C LEU A 27 -7.43 -4.55 20.85
N SER A 28 -8.21 -3.48 20.68
CA SER A 28 -8.71 -3.07 19.35
C SER A 28 -7.72 -2.19 18.56
N CYS A 29 -6.58 -1.81 19.15
CA CYS A 29 -5.56 -0.98 18.49
C CYS A 29 -4.35 -1.76 17.98
N SER A 30 -4.53 -3.01 17.52
CA SER A 30 -3.55 -3.60 16.61
C SER A 30 -3.85 -3.12 15.19
N GLU A 31 -3.61 -1.83 14.94
CA GLU A 31 -3.42 -1.35 13.57
C GLU A 31 -2.33 -2.22 12.96
N GLY A 32 -2.74 -3.07 12.02
CA GLY A 32 -1.83 -3.90 11.26
C GLY A 32 -0.79 -2.96 10.67
N LYS A 33 0.45 -3.03 11.19
CA LYS A 33 1.59 -2.47 10.49
C LYS A 33 1.49 -3.06 9.09
N THR A 34 1.20 -2.21 8.10
CA THR A 34 1.28 -2.57 6.68
C THR A 34 2.73 -2.92 6.45
N VAL A 35 3.01 -4.22 6.58
CA VAL A 35 4.34 -4.79 6.45
C VAL A 35 4.75 -4.49 5.03
N TYR A 36 5.83 -3.76 4.92
CA TYR A 36 6.56 -3.48 3.71
C TYR A 36 6.90 -4.81 3.02
N ASN A 37 6.03 -5.26 2.11
CA ASN A 37 6.10 -6.61 1.57
C ASN A 37 6.81 -6.61 0.21
N HIS A 38 8.15 -6.61 0.25
CA HIS A 38 9.00 -6.87 -0.90
C HIS A 38 9.22 -8.38 -1.15
N GLN A 39 8.26 -9.24 -0.80
CA GLN A 39 8.36 -10.66 -1.17
C GLN A 39 8.66 -10.80 -2.66
N ASN A 40 9.45 -11.82 -3.00
CA ASN A 40 9.75 -12.20 -4.38
C ASN A 40 8.45 -12.50 -5.12
N ASN A 41 7.83 -11.46 -5.65
CA ASN A 41 6.51 -11.49 -6.21
C ASN A 41 6.56 -10.79 -7.56
N ILE A 42 5.93 -11.45 -8.52
CA ILE A 42 5.73 -10.91 -9.86
C ILE A 42 4.23 -10.83 -10.06
N GLU A 43 3.71 -9.62 -10.19
CA GLU A 43 2.30 -9.39 -10.47
C GLU A 43 2.14 -8.83 -11.87
N ASP A 44 1.29 -9.46 -12.68
CA ASP A 44 0.93 -8.97 -14.00
C ASP A 44 0.00 -7.76 -13.86
N LEU A 45 0.38 -6.63 -14.47
CA LEU A 45 -0.39 -5.39 -14.48
C LEU A 45 -1.14 -5.18 -15.80
N GLY A 46 -1.06 -6.14 -16.74
CA GLY A 46 -1.62 -6.05 -18.09
C GLY A 46 -0.72 -5.28 -19.06
N ASP A 47 -0.99 -5.41 -20.36
CA ASP A 47 -0.23 -4.76 -21.46
C ASP A 47 1.30 -4.93 -21.37
N ASN A 48 1.72 -6.11 -20.92
CA ASN A 48 3.13 -6.48 -20.71
C ASN A 48 3.82 -5.71 -19.58
N TYR A 49 3.08 -4.99 -18.74
CA TYR A 49 3.60 -4.41 -17.51
C TYR A 49 3.54 -5.44 -16.39
N TYR A 50 4.55 -5.43 -15.53
CA TYR A 50 4.54 -6.25 -14.34
C TYR A 50 5.23 -5.53 -13.18
N PHE A 51 4.70 -5.75 -11.99
CA PHE A 51 5.38 -5.44 -10.75
C PHE A 51 6.40 -6.54 -10.46
N LEU A 52 7.59 -6.15 -10.01
CA LEU A 52 8.64 -7.04 -9.56
C LEU A 52 9.08 -6.59 -8.16
N GLY A 53 8.73 -7.40 -7.15
CA GLY A 53 9.33 -7.33 -5.83
C GLY A 53 10.52 -8.29 -5.76
N ASP A 54 11.66 -7.80 -5.29
CA ASP A 54 12.89 -8.57 -5.07
C ASP A 54 13.54 -8.18 -3.74
N GLY A 55 13.02 -8.73 -2.64
CA GLY A 55 13.58 -8.68 -1.29
C GLY A 55 13.66 -7.29 -0.63
N ARG A 56 14.51 -6.39 -1.14
CA ARG A 56 14.68 -5.01 -0.66
C ARG A 56 14.26 -3.97 -1.69
N GLU A 57 13.92 -4.40 -2.90
CA GLU A 57 13.57 -3.52 -3.99
C GLU A 57 12.22 -3.92 -4.58
N SER A 58 11.48 -2.92 -5.06
CA SER A 58 10.24 -3.09 -5.80
C SER A 58 10.21 -2.10 -6.94
N GLN A 59 9.87 -2.56 -8.14
CA GLN A 59 9.85 -1.75 -9.35
C GLN A 59 8.72 -2.21 -10.28
N ILE A 60 8.35 -1.34 -11.24
CA ILE A 60 7.40 -1.70 -12.31
C ILE A 60 8.13 -1.65 -13.64
N LEU A 61 8.07 -2.76 -14.37
CA LEU A 61 8.75 -2.94 -15.65
C LEU A 61 7.74 -3.18 -16.77
N LYS A 62 8.17 -2.92 -18.01
CA LYS A 62 7.47 -3.34 -19.22
C LYS A 62 8.29 -4.37 -19.98
N ASN A 63 7.72 -5.53 -20.24
CA ASN A 63 8.32 -6.54 -21.10
C ASN A 63 8.25 -6.08 -22.57
N LEU A 64 9.40 -5.81 -23.17
CA LEU A 64 9.50 -5.36 -24.56
C LEU A 64 9.52 -6.53 -25.56
N LYS A 65 9.65 -7.77 -25.09
CA LYS A 65 9.65 -8.99 -25.91
C LYS A 65 8.67 -10.02 -25.35
N PRO A 66 7.35 -9.78 -25.44
CA PRO A 66 6.34 -10.65 -24.86
C PRO A 66 6.31 -12.06 -25.46
N SER A 67 6.68 -12.20 -26.75
CA SER A 67 6.75 -13.48 -27.45
C SER A 67 8.08 -14.24 -27.25
N GLY A 68 9.05 -13.65 -26.55
CA GLY A 68 10.36 -14.25 -26.33
C GLY A 68 10.38 -15.19 -25.11
N ARG A 69 11.24 -16.22 -25.13
CA ARG A 69 11.49 -17.08 -23.94
C ARG A 69 12.10 -16.32 -22.75
N SER A 70 12.65 -15.13 -22.98
CA SER A 70 13.24 -14.27 -21.96
C SER A 70 12.44 -12.98 -21.81
N ARG A 71 12.09 -12.62 -20.58
CA ARG A 71 11.45 -11.33 -20.24
C ARG A 71 12.51 -10.24 -20.26
N PHE A 72 12.72 -9.61 -21.42
CA PHE A 72 13.52 -8.39 -21.50
C PHE A 72 12.66 -7.21 -21.05
N GLY A 73 12.84 -6.80 -19.79
CA GLY A 73 12.10 -5.70 -19.17
C GLY A 73 12.84 -4.36 -19.27
N LYS A 74 12.13 -3.29 -19.63
CA LYS A 74 12.57 -1.90 -19.37
C LYS A 74 11.91 -1.43 -18.08
N THR A 75 12.71 -0.95 -17.14
CA THR A 75 12.19 -0.30 -15.92
C THR A 75 11.43 0.96 -16.30
N ILE A 76 10.18 1.06 -15.86
CA ILE A 76 9.30 2.21 -16.13
C ILE A 76 9.13 3.05 -14.87
N ILE A 77 8.92 2.39 -13.74
CA ILE A 77 8.93 3.02 -12.42
C ILE A 77 10.13 2.43 -11.67
N PRO A 78 11.08 3.27 -11.24
CA PRO A 78 12.30 2.82 -10.58
C PRO A 78 12.02 2.24 -9.18
N ALA A 79 13.10 1.76 -8.55
CA ALA A 79 13.05 1.08 -7.27
C ALA A 79 12.47 1.92 -6.11
N GLU A 80 11.98 1.14 -5.13
CA GLU A 80 11.22 1.47 -3.93
C GLU A 80 9.78 1.96 -4.20
N VAL A 81 9.02 1.18 -4.99
CA VAL A 81 7.55 1.30 -5.09
C VAL A 81 6.91 0.99 -3.74
N LEU A 82 6.26 1.99 -3.14
CA LEU A 82 5.60 1.94 -1.84
C LEU A 82 4.16 1.45 -1.95
N ARG A 83 3.44 2.03 -2.91
CA ARG A 83 2.01 1.83 -3.13
C ARG A 83 1.74 1.91 -4.62
N TYR A 84 0.85 1.08 -5.12
CA TYR A 84 0.43 1.16 -6.52
C TYR A 84 -0.99 0.63 -6.71
N ASN A 85 -1.60 0.99 -7.82
CA ASN A 85 -2.85 0.43 -8.30
C ASN A 85 -2.86 0.52 -9.83
N PHE A 86 -3.70 -0.29 -10.46
CA PHE A 86 -3.81 -0.33 -11.91
C PHE A 86 -5.22 -0.74 -12.32
N ASP A 87 -5.62 -0.32 -13.51
CA ASP A 87 -6.84 -0.76 -14.18
C ASP A 87 -6.48 -1.17 -15.63
N GLU A 88 -7.46 -1.21 -16.53
CA GLU A 88 -7.22 -1.52 -17.95
C GLU A 88 -6.33 -0.49 -18.66
N HIS A 89 -6.39 0.79 -18.28
CA HIS A 89 -5.80 1.90 -19.03
C HIS A 89 -4.55 2.50 -18.36
N TYR A 90 -4.49 2.43 -17.04
CA TYR A 90 -3.55 3.17 -16.21
C TYR A 90 -2.85 2.31 -15.18
N ILE A 91 -1.63 2.73 -14.83
CA ILE A 91 -0.88 2.30 -13.68
C ILE A 91 -0.54 3.56 -12.88
N ILE A 92 -0.86 3.56 -11.60
CA ILE A 92 -0.50 4.64 -10.67
C ILE A 92 0.40 4.09 -9.59
N ALA A 93 1.43 4.85 -9.21
CA ALA A 93 2.36 4.43 -8.18
C ALA A 93 2.92 5.60 -7.38
N GLU A 94 3.28 5.30 -6.14
CA GLU A 94 4.11 6.12 -5.28
C GLU A 94 5.42 5.38 -5.04
N THR A 95 6.55 6.08 -5.23
CA THR A 95 7.89 5.55 -4.93
C THR A 95 8.60 6.45 -3.94
N ARG A 96 9.64 5.90 -3.29
CA ARG A 96 10.64 6.69 -2.57
C ARG A 96 11.95 6.72 -3.36
N GLU A 97 12.47 7.90 -3.59
CA GLU A 97 13.80 8.07 -4.17
C GLU A 97 14.86 7.73 -3.13
N ILE A 98 15.65 6.68 -3.37
CA ILE A 98 16.62 6.16 -2.40
C ILE A 98 17.68 7.21 -2.00
N ALA A 99 18.10 8.05 -2.95
CA ALA A 99 19.16 9.04 -2.72
C ALA A 99 18.71 10.21 -1.83
N GLU A 100 17.48 10.70 -2.02
CA GLU A 100 16.97 11.92 -1.36
C GLU A 100 15.90 11.64 -0.30
N GLY A 101 15.39 10.40 -0.21
CA GLY A 101 14.25 10.02 0.62
C GLY A 101 12.92 10.66 0.20
N ARG A 102 12.89 11.36 -0.95
CA ARG A 102 11.71 12.10 -1.42
C ARG A 102 10.70 11.18 -2.07
N LEU A 103 9.42 11.47 -1.87
CA LEU A 103 8.33 10.78 -2.55
C LEU A 103 8.21 11.24 -4.00
N ARG A 104 8.01 10.29 -4.91
CA ARG A 104 7.72 10.54 -6.32
C ARG A 104 6.42 9.83 -6.69
N TYR A 105 5.66 10.44 -7.57
CA TYR A 105 4.34 9.94 -7.96
C TYR A 105 4.28 9.72 -9.46
N TRP A 106 3.62 8.65 -9.88
CA TRP A 106 3.64 8.18 -11.26
C TRP A 106 2.21 7.91 -11.73
N ILE A 107 1.85 8.44 -12.90
CA ILE A 107 0.63 8.07 -13.62
C ILE A 107 1.05 7.68 -15.02
N ILE A 108 0.88 6.41 -15.35
CA ILE A 108 1.25 5.84 -16.63
C ILE A 108 -0.01 5.40 -17.33
N ARG A 109 -0.21 5.88 -18.57
CA ARG A 109 -1.17 5.27 -19.47
C ARG A 109 -0.46 4.18 -20.27
N LYS A 110 -1.00 2.95 -20.29
CA LYS A 110 -0.28 1.76 -20.76
C LYS A 110 0.08 1.78 -22.26
N ASN A 111 -0.64 2.57 -23.04
CA ASN A 111 -0.41 2.78 -24.48
C ASN A 111 0.47 4.00 -24.81
N THR A 112 1.06 4.67 -23.82
CA THR A 112 1.94 5.83 -24.04
C THR A 112 3.37 5.41 -24.44
N ILE A 113 4.06 6.30 -25.15
CA ILE A 113 5.47 6.19 -25.51
C ILE A 113 6.32 6.20 -24.23
N LEU A 114 7.24 5.23 -24.10
CA LEU A 114 7.95 4.99 -22.84
C LEU A 114 8.86 6.14 -22.41
N ASP A 115 9.42 6.89 -23.37
CA ASP A 115 10.40 7.94 -23.07
C ASP A 115 9.76 9.24 -22.57
N SER A 116 8.42 9.35 -22.60
CA SER A 116 7.70 10.49 -22.04
C SER A 116 7.21 10.28 -20.60
N ILE A 117 7.53 9.13 -19.99
CA ILE A 117 7.07 8.80 -18.64
C ILE A 117 7.96 9.53 -17.64
N GLN A 118 7.35 10.42 -16.85
CA GLN A 118 8.02 11.16 -15.79
C GLN A 118 7.17 11.15 -14.52
N SER A 119 7.83 11.25 -13.38
CA SER A 119 7.14 11.49 -12.11
C SER A 119 6.52 12.88 -12.08
N ILE A 120 5.41 13.01 -11.37
CA ILE A 120 4.73 14.28 -11.10
C ILE A 120 4.75 14.58 -9.60
N ASP A 121 4.46 15.83 -9.23
CA ASP A 121 4.33 16.23 -7.83
C ASP A 121 3.05 15.68 -7.20
N SER A 122 3.00 15.69 -5.86
CA SER A 122 1.89 15.12 -5.09
C SER A 122 0.54 15.80 -5.39
N LEU A 123 0.51 17.13 -5.51
CA LEU A 123 -0.73 17.88 -5.73
C LEU A 123 -1.32 17.53 -7.11
N SER A 124 -0.49 17.59 -8.14
CA SER A 124 -0.87 17.18 -9.50
C SER A 124 -1.29 15.72 -9.56
N PHE A 125 -0.63 14.84 -8.79
CA PHE A 125 -0.98 13.42 -8.72
C PHE A 125 -2.37 13.20 -8.15
N TYR A 126 -2.63 13.69 -6.92
CA TYR A 126 -3.90 13.47 -6.25
C TYR A 126 -5.08 14.09 -7.01
N SER A 127 -4.89 15.28 -7.60
CA SER A 127 -5.90 15.90 -8.46
C SER A 127 -6.21 15.05 -9.70
N LYS A 128 -5.20 14.45 -10.34
CA LYS A 128 -5.41 13.60 -11.51
C LYS A 128 -6.05 12.26 -11.18
N ILE A 129 -5.59 11.56 -10.14
CA ILE A 129 -6.14 10.23 -9.83
C ILE A 129 -7.60 10.30 -9.37
N ASP A 130 -7.99 11.40 -8.70
CA ASP A 130 -9.38 11.67 -8.34
C ASP A 130 -10.27 11.81 -9.59
N SER A 131 -9.81 12.58 -10.59
CA SER A 131 -10.49 12.71 -11.88
C SER A 131 -10.57 11.40 -12.68
N LEU A 132 -9.65 10.45 -12.42
CA LEU A 132 -9.64 9.13 -13.02
C LEU A 132 -10.47 8.09 -12.22
N GLY A 133 -10.97 8.45 -11.04
CA GLY A 133 -11.66 7.51 -10.14
C GLY A 133 -10.74 6.41 -9.59
N MET A 134 -9.43 6.68 -9.48
CA MET A 134 -8.44 5.74 -8.99
C MET A 134 -7.91 6.13 -7.60
N SER A 135 -7.50 5.13 -6.83
CA SER A 135 -6.87 5.32 -5.52
C SER A 135 -5.66 4.40 -5.35
N LEU A 136 -4.65 4.85 -4.58
CA LEU A 136 -3.51 4.02 -4.21
C LEU A 136 -3.96 2.91 -3.25
N LYS A 137 -3.49 1.69 -3.48
CA LYS A 137 -3.71 0.56 -2.56
C LYS A 137 -2.44 0.31 -1.75
N VAL A 138 -2.61 0.05 -0.46
CA VAL A 138 -1.55 -0.52 0.36
C VAL A 138 -1.60 -2.03 0.16
N ARG A 139 -0.53 -2.63 -0.35
CA ARG A 139 -0.42 -4.07 -0.58
C ARG A 139 0.70 -4.65 0.26
#